data_AF-A0A9X9SHM7-F1
#
_entry.id   AF-A0A9X9SHM7-F1
#
_cell.length_a   1.000
_cell.length_b   1.000
_cell.length_c   1.000
_cell.angle_alpha   90.00
_cell.angle_beta   90.00
_cell.angle_gamma   90.00
#
_symmetry.space_group_name_H-M   'P 1'
#
loop_
_entity.id
_entity.type
_entity.pdbx_description
1 polymer ?
#
loop_
_entity_poly.entity_id
_entity_poly.type
_entity_poly.pdbx_seq_one_letter_code
_entity_poly.pdbx_strand_id
1 'polypeptide(L)' 'MELFTARSRYRSEGVTWVWYRNDEEEVYSELQLSEVFRLIRQELDKFIEQGILTKDQAYDLANDWLAYDEFVEGMMYA' A
#
# COMPACT_ATOMS: atom_id res chain seq x y z
N MET A 1 -6.57 13.06 4.67
CA MET A 1 -5.98 11.76 5.04
C MET A 1 -4.90 11.49 4.04
N GLU A 2 -3.71 11.07 4.48
CA GLU A 2 -2.67 10.60 3.56
C GLU A 2 -2.97 9.16 3.18
N LEU A 3 -2.93 8.87 1.89
CA LEU A 3 -3.13 7.54 1.33
C LEU A 3 -1.85 7.10 0.64
N PHE A 4 -1.59 5.79 0.60
CA PHE A 4 -0.34 5.28 0.07
C PHE A 4 -0.57 4.11 -0.89
N THR A 5 0.14 4.12 -2.01
CA THR A 5 0.03 3.12 -3.09
C THR A 5 1.40 2.52 -3.41
N ALA A 6 1.39 1.30 -3.93
CA ALA A 6 2.59 0.60 -4.35
C ALA A 6 2.65 0.49 -5.88
N ARG A 7 3.77 0.87 -6.48
CA ARG A 7 4.00 0.73 -7.93
C ARG A 7 5.23 -0.11 -8.19
N SER A 8 5.07 -1.16 -9.00
CA SER A 8 6.20 -1.98 -9.45
C SER A 8 7.02 -1.24 -10.52
N ARG A 9 8.34 -1.31 -10.42
CA ARG A 9 9.29 -0.85 -11.44
C ARG A 9 10.21 -1.99 -11.85
N TYR A 10 10.27 -2.25 -13.16
CA TYR A 10 11.21 -3.18 -13.76
C TYR A 10 12.58 -2.51 -13.92
N ARG A 11 13.62 -3.13 -13.40
CA ARG A 11 15.03 -2.74 -13.56
C ARG A 11 15.84 -3.92 -14.11
N SER A 12 17.07 -3.63 -14.54
CA SER A 12 18.01 -4.65 -15.03
C SER A 12 18.28 -5.78 -14.03
N GLU A 13 18.11 -5.50 -12.72
CA GLU A 13 18.38 -6.43 -11.62
C GLU A 13 17.12 -7.17 -11.12
N GLY A 14 15.93 -6.83 -11.63
CA GLY A 14 14.67 -7.44 -11.22
C GLY A 14 13.53 -6.43 -11.03
N VAL A 15 12.47 -6.87 -10.34
CA VAL A 15 11.33 -6.03 -9.98
C VAL A 15 11.60 -5.37 -8.63
N THR A 16 11.49 -4.05 -8.59
CA THR A 16 11.52 -3.24 -7.37
C THR A 16 10.19 -2.52 -7.21
N TRP A 17 9.93 -1.99 -6.02
CA TRP A 17 8.70 -1.27 -5.72
C TRP A 17 8.98 0.15 -5.26
N VAL A 18 8.04 1.04 -5.56
CA VAL A 18 8.04 2.42 -5.11
C VAL A 18 6.76 2.65 -4.31
N TRP A 19 6.91 3.29 -3.16
CA TRP A 19 5.83 3.63 -2.24
C TRP A 19 5.50 5.10 -2.40
N TYR A 20 4.28 5.39 -2.86
CA TYR A 20 3.81 6.74 -3.12
C TYR A 20 2.91 7.24 -2.00
N ARG A 21 2.97 8.53 -1.71
CA ARG A 21 1.95 9.24 -0.94
C ARG A 21 1.02 9.96 -1.92
N ASN A 22 -0.28 9.71 -1.78
CA ASN A 22 -1.38 10.25 -2.59
C ASN A 22 -1.15 10.12 -4.10
N ASP A 23 -0.43 9.07 -4.54
CA ASP A 23 0.01 8.84 -5.93
C ASP A 23 0.85 9.98 -6.56
N GLU A 24 1.34 10.93 -5.76
CA GLU A 24 2.07 12.12 -6.24
C GLU A 24 3.54 12.12 -5.79
N GLU A 25 3.79 11.80 -4.51
CA GLU A 25 5.12 11.92 -3.89
C GLU A 25 5.75 10.54 -3.68
N GLU A 26 6.94 10.30 -4.24
CA GLU A 26 7.75 9.12 -3.95
C GLU A 26 8.34 9.22 -2.53
N VAL A 27 7.88 8.38 -1.61
CA VAL A 27 8.36 8.36 -0.22
C VAL A 27 9.50 7.36 -0.05
N TYR A 28 9.35 6.16 -0.63
CA TYR A 28 10.37 5.12 -0.64
C TYR A 28 10.50 4.53 -2.03
N SER A 29 11.71 4.14 -2.41
CA SER A 29 12.00 3.52 -3.69
C SER A 29 12.92 2.31 -3.51
N GLU A 30 13.03 1.48 -4.55
CA GLU A 30 13.88 0.29 -4.57
C GLU A 30 13.49 -0.78 -3.54
N LEU A 31 12.23 -0.78 -3.12
CA LEU A 31 11.71 -1.72 -2.15
C LEU A 31 11.59 -3.13 -2.72
N GLN A 32 11.88 -4.12 -1.89
CA GLN A 32 11.49 -5.50 -2.11
C GLN A 32 10.00 -5.69 -1.78
N LEU A 33 9.38 -6.72 -2.37
CA LEU A 33 7.95 -6.99 -2.14
C LEU A 33 7.61 -7.24 -0.66
N SER A 34 8.51 -7.87 0.10
CA SER A 34 8.35 -8.08 1.55
C SER A 34 8.29 -6.77 2.34
N GLU A 35 9.01 -5.73 1.89
CA GLU A 35 8.99 -4.42 2.51
C GLU A 35 7.68 -3.69 2.22
N VAL A 36 7.14 -3.85 1.00
CA VAL A 36 5.80 -3.36 0.63
C VAL A 36 4.73 -3.97 1.54
N PHE A 37 4.73 -5.28 1.74
CA PHE A 37 3.76 -5.92 2.65
C PHE A 37 3.87 -5.42 4.09
N ARG A 38 5.07 -5.07 4.55
CA ARG A 38 5.25 -4.47 5.88
C ARG A 38 4.63 -3.07 5.94
N LEU A 39 4.81 -2.25 4.91
CA LEU A 39 4.21 -0.91 4.81
C LEU A 39 2.68 -0.99 4.72
N ILE A 40 2.16 -1.90 3.91
CA ILE A 40 0.71 -2.17 3.81
C ILE A 40 0.11 -2.44 5.19
N ARG A 41 0.71 -3.33 5.99
CA ARG A 41 0.23 -3.63 7.34
C ARG A 41 0.20 -2.40 8.24
N GLN A 42 1.23 -1.55 8.17
CA GLN A 42 1.29 -0.31 8.94
C GLN A 42 0.17 0.66 8.55
N GLU A 43 -0.15 0.78 7.26
CA GLU A 43 -1.28 1.63 6.83
C GLU A 43 -2.64 1.03 7.20
N LEU A 44 -2.78 -0.29 7.08
CA LEU A 44 -4.01 -0.99 7.48
C LEU A 44 -4.29 -0.87 8.98
N ASP A 45 -3.25 -0.89 9.84
CA ASP A 45 -3.38 -0.62 11.27
C ASP A 45 -3.98 0.79 11.51
N LYS A 46 -3.54 1.80 10.76
CA LYS A 46 -4.11 3.16 10.84
C LYS A 46 -5.56 3.20 10.38
N PHE A 47 -5.92 2.46 9.34
CA PHE A 47 -7.31 2.37 8.88
C PHE A 47 -8.22 1.69 9.90
N ILE A 48 -7.72 0.68 10.62
CA ILE A 48 -8.43 0.08 11.76
C ILE A 48 -8.62 1.12 12.88
N GLU A 49 -7.56 1.83 13.27
CA GLU A 49 -7.61 2.84 14.33
C GLU A 49 -8.59 3.98 14.00
N GLN A 50 -8.69 4.36 12.73
CA GLN A 50 -9.63 5.38 12.24
C GLN A 50 -11.06 4.85 12.03
N GLY A 51 -11.30 3.55 12.22
CA GLY A 51 -12.61 2.94 12.04
C GLY A 51 -13.05 2.79 10.58
N ILE A 52 -12.11 2.88 9.64
CA ILE A 52 -12.35 2.71 8.20
C ILE A 52 -12.52 1.22 7.85
N LEU A 53 -11.72 0.35 8.49
CA LEU A 53 -11.73 -1.09 8.30
C LEU A 53 -11.93 -1.83 9.63
N THR A 54 -12.56 -2.99 9.58
CA THR A 54 -12.46 -3.98 10.66
C THR A 54 -11.11 -4.70 10.60
N LYS A 55 -10.73 -5.36 11.71
CA LYS A 55 -9.51 -6.18 11.76
C LYS A 55 -9.52 -7.30 10.71
N ASP A 56 -10.67 -7.89 10.45
CA ASP A 56 -10.80 -8.98 9.49
C ASP A 56 -10.60 -8.47 8.06
N GLN A 57 -11.22 -7.32 7.71
CA GLN A 57 -11.01 -6.70 6.40
C GLN A 57 -9.56 -6.28 6.16
N ALA A 58 -8.91 -5.72 7.19
CA ALA A 58 -7.50 -5.39 7.13
C ALA A 58 -6.63 -6.65 6.97
N TYR A 59 -6.95 -7.74 7.66
CA TYR A 59 -6.21 -9.00 7.49
C TYR A 59 -6.29 -9.54 6.06
N ASP A 60 -7.47 -9.46 5.43
CA ASP A 60 -7.65 -9.88 4.04
C ASP A 60 -6.80 -9.02 3.08
N LEU A 61 -6.84 -7.69 3.24
CA LEU A 61 -6.04 -6.76 2.43
C LEU A 61 -4.53 -6.89 2.67
N ALA A 62 -4.10 -7.29 3.86
CA ALA A 62 -2.67 -7.40 4.20
C ALA A 62 -1.93 -8.52 3.46
N ASN A 63 -2.64 -9.46 2.85
CA ASN A 63 -2.07 -10.63 2.17
C ASN A 63 -1.99 -10.47 0.64
N ASP A 64 -2.60 -9.42 0.09
CA ASP A 64 -2.59 -9.14 -1.34
C ASP A 64 -2.34 -7.65 -1.58
N TRP A 65 -1.17 -7.34 -2.12
CA TRP A 65 -0.77 -5.96 -2.38
C TRP A 65 -1.68 -5.29 -3.41
N LEU A 66 -2.21 -6.04 -4.37
CA LEU A 66 -3.06 -5.50 -5.42
C LEU A 66 -4.44 -5.15 -4.86
N ALA A 67 -5.00 -6.02 -4.02
CA ALA A 67 -6.27 -5.75 -3.34
C ALA A 67 -6.17 -4.53 -2.41
N TYR A 68 -5.06 -4.38 -1.68
CA TYR A 68 -4.79 -3.17 -0.91
C TYR A 68 -4.76 -1.92 -1.80
N ASP A 69 -4.05 -1.99 -2.91
CA ASP A 69 -3.86 -0.86 -3.81
C ASP A 69 -5.18 -0.42 -4.45
N GLU A 70 -5.99 -1.38 -4.93
CA GLU A 70 -7.35 -1.13 -5.45
C GLU A 70 -8.26 -0.48 -4.40
N PHE A 71 -8.19 -0.93 -3.13
CA PHE A 71 -8.94 -0.33 -2.04
C PHE A 71 -8.55 1.13 -1.82
N VAL A 72 -7.24 1.42 -1.77
CA VAL A 72 -6.74 2.78 -1.56
C VAL A 72 -7.07 3.70 -2.75
N GLU A 73 -6.94 3.21 -3.99
CA GLU A 73 -7.35 3.96 -5.18
C GLU A 73 -8.84 4.30 -5.15
N GLY A 74 -9.69 3.35 -4.75
CA GLY A 74 -11.12 3.58 -4.55
C GLY A 74 -11.41 4.71 -3.56
N MET A 75 -10.58 4.88 -2.54
CA MET A 75 -10.70 5.98 -1.58
C MET A 75 -10.19 7.33 -2.11
N MET A 76 -9.21 7.34 -3.01
CA MET A 76 -8.66 8.57 -3.58
C MET A 76 -9.62 9.24 -4.58
N TYR A 77 -10.39 8.43 -5.32
CA TYR A 77 -11.23 8.91 -6.42
C TYR A 77 -12.75 8.89 -6.14
N ALA A 78 -13.16 8.57 -4.91
CA ALA A 78 -14.56 8.62 -4.44
C ALA A 78 -14.95 10.01 -3.93
#